data_AF-S8EJE0-F1
#
_entry.id   AF-S8EJE0-F1
#
_cell.length_a   1.000
_cell.length_b   1.000
_cell.length_c   1.000
_cell.angle_alpha   90.00
_cell.angle_beta   90.00
_cell.angle_gamma   90.00
#
_symmetry.space_group_name_H-M   'P 1'
#
loop_
_entity.id
_entity.type
_entity.pdbx_description
1 polymer ?
#
loop_
_entity_poly.entity_id
_entity_poly.type
_entity_poly.pdbx_seq_one_letter_code
_entity_poly.pdbx_strand_id
1 'polypeptide(L)'
;QSSELRYTANTQLEHLHARYTGTGHADLTKYEWLTHQHRDTLASIVGHPSLASYLAIADGEAVGRVKFEMTERMLQPCGPPPAKDD
;
A
#
# COMPACT_ATOMS: atom_id res chain seq x y z
N GLN A 1 24.05 -27.40 -1.23
CA GLN A 1 24.22 -26.45 -0.12
C GLN A 1 23.90 -25.00 -0.49
N SER A 2 24.71 -24.25 -1.25
CA SER A 2 24.38 -22.83 -1.53
C SER A 2 23.12 -22.63 -2.40
N SER A 3 22.81 -23.56 -3.31
CA SER A 3 21.59 -23.54 -4.13
C SER A 3 20.34 -23.84 -3.32
N GLU A 4 20.40 -24.81 -2.42
CA GLU A 4 19.29 -25.19 -1.52
C GLU A 4 18.94 -24.05 -0.55
N LEU A 5 19.95 -23.37 0.02
CA LEU A 5 19.74 -22.20 0.87
C LEU A 5 19.01 -21.06 0.14
N ARG A 6 19.36 -20.81 -1.12
CA ARG A 6 18.66 -19.80 -1.95
C ARG A 6 17.22 -20.21 -2.27
N TYR A 7 17.00 -21.49 -2.57
CA TYR A 7 15.66 -22.01 -2.81
C TYR A 7 14.75 -21.85 -1.60
N THR A 8 15.22 -22.25 -0.41
CA THR A 8 14.44 -22.10 0.83
C THR A 8 14.18 -20.62 1.18
N ALA A 9 15.15 -19.73 0.95
CA ALA A 9 14.97 -18.31 1.16
C ALA A 9 13.89 -17.71 0.24
N ASN A 10 13.86 -18.11 -1.04
CA ASN A 10 12.84 -17.65 -1.98
C ASN A 10 11.44 -18.13 -1.58
N THR A 11 11.29 -19.40 -1.18
CA THR A 11 9.99 -19.92 -0.71
C THR A 11 9.51 -19.19 0.55
N GLN A 12 10.41 -18.86 1.48
CA GLN A 12 10.06 -18.08 2.67
C GLN A 12 9.58 -16.67 2.29
N LEU A 13 10.26 -16.01 1.35
CA LEU A 13 9.89 -14.69 0.87
C LEU A 13 8.53 -14.70 0.15
N GLU A 14 8.27 -15.71 -0.69
CA GLU A 14 6.95 -15.93 -1.31
C GLU A 14 5.84 -16.10 -0.27
N HIS A 15 6.10 -16.83 0.81
CA HIS A 15 5.15 -16.98 1.91
C HIS A 15 4.83 -15.63 2.59
N LEU A 16 5.83 -14.75 2.77
CA LEU A 16 5.58 -13.41 3.30
C LEU A 16 4.75 -12.56 2.34
N HIS A 17 5.06 -12.55 1.05
CA HIS A 17 4.29 -11.80 0.05
C HIS A 17 2.82 -12.26 0.00
N ALA A 18 2.55 -13.56 0.15
CA ALA A 18 1.20 -14.10 0.17
C ALA A 18 0.41 -13.68 1.43
N ARG A 19 1.08 -13.54 2.58
CA ARG A 19 0.44 -13.23 3.86
C ARG A 19 0.31 -11.73 4.13
N TYR A 20 1.32 -10.96 3.72
CA TYR A 20 1.45 -9.55 4.05
C TYR A 20 1.64 -8.75 2.76
N THR A 21 0.52 -8.22 2.26
CA THR A 21 0.53 -7.30 1.11
C THR A 21 1.43 -6.11 1.40
N GLY A 22 2.33 -5.77 0.47
CA GLY A 22 3.31 -4.70 0.65
C GLY A 22 4.67 -5.12 1.21
N THR A 23 4.87 -6.42 1.48
CA THR A 23 6.22 -6.96 1.73
C THR A 23 7.13 -6.60 0.55
N GLY A 24 8.27 -5.96 0.82
CA GLY A 24 9.23 -5.53 -0.20
C GLY A 24 10.26 -6.61 -0.58
N HIS A 25 10.95 -6.38 -1.69
CA HIS A 25 12.10 -7.17 -2.15
C HIS A 25 13.13 -6.24 -2.83
N ALA A 26 14.31 -6.76 -3.19
CA ALA A 26 15.42 -5.95 -3.71
C ALA A 26 15.07 -5.22 -5.03
N ASP A 27 14.25 -5.84 -5.88
CA ASP A 27 13.85 -5.30 -7.18
C ASP A 27 12.58 -4.44 -7.15
N LEU A 28 12.09 -4.08 -5.95
CA LEU A 28 10.87 -3.29 -5.80
C LEU A 28 11.04 -1.90 -6.43
N THR A 29 10.14 -1.53 -7.33
CA THR A 29 10.20 -0.22 -7.98
C THR A 29 9.76 0.90 -7.03
N LYS A 30 10.23 2.12 -7.30
CA LYS A 30 9.77 3.33 -6.57
C LYS A 30 8.25 3.48 -6.62
N TYR A 31 7.63 3.15 -7.76
CA TYR A 31 6.18 3.24 -7.94
C TYR A 31 5.44 2.25 -7.04
N GLU A 32 5.87 0.98 -6.97
CA GLU A 32 5.27 -0.02 -6.10
C GLU A 32 5.41 0.35 -4.63
N TRP A 33 6.61 0.78 -4.20
CA TRP A 33 6.87 1.23 -2.84
C TRP A 33 5.97 2.40 -2.41
N LEU A 34 5.85 3.42 -3.26
CA LEU A 34 4.99 4.57 -2.97
C LEU A 34 3.50 4.18 -2.97
N THR A 35 3.08 3.31 -3.89
CA THR A 35 1.69 2.84 -3.96
C THR A 35 1.29 2.11 -2.68
N HIS A 36 2.16 1.24 -2.15
CA HIS A 36 1.94 0.58 -0.88
C HIS A 36 1.83 1.57 0.29
N GLN A 37 2.78 2.51 0.43
CA GLN A 37 2.73 3.52 1.49
C GLN A 37 1.46 4.38 1.46
N HIS A 38 1.01 4.79 0.27
CA HIS A 38 -0.21 5.58 0.15
C HIS A 38 -1.43 4.75 0.55
N ARG A 39 -1.51 3.48 0.13
CA ARG A 39 -2.62 2.59 0.54
C ARG A 39 -2.64 2.36 2.05
N ASP A 40 -1.48 2.16 2.68
CA ASP A 40 -1.37 1.99 4.14
C ASP A 40 -1.81 3.26 4.89
N THR A 41 -1.45 4.44 4.37
CA THR A 41 -1.87 5.74 4.92
C THR A 41 -3.37 5.93 4.80
N LEU A 42 -3.95 5.69 3.61
CA LEU A 42 -5.38 5.77 3.36
C LEU A 42 -6.16 4.78 4.25
N ALA A 43 -5.65 3.55 4.40
CA ALA A 43 -6.26 2.53 5.24
C ALA A 43 -6.23 2.95 6.71
N SER A 44 -5.13 3.54 7.17
CA SER A 44 -5.01 4.09 8.52
C SER A 44 -6.02 5.20 8.77
N ILE A 45 -6.22 6.11 7.80
CA ILE A 45 -7.22 7.18 7.92
C ILE A 45 -8.63 6.61 8.04
N VAL A 46 -9.01 5.64 7.20
CA VAL A 46 -10.34 5.02 7.22
C VAL A 46 -10.57 4.22 8.52
N GLY A 47 -9.54 3.51 8.98
CA GLY A 47 -9.58 2.62 10.14
C GLY A 47 -9.54 3.34 11.50
N HIS A 48 -8.94 4.53 11.59
CA HIS A 48 -8.84 5.28 12.84
C HIS A 48 -9.85 6.44 12.87
N PRO A 49 -10.88 6.38 13.75
CA PRO A 49 -11.91 7.42 13.81
C PRO A 49 -11.38 8.83 14.08
N SER A 50 -10.29 8.96 14.84
CA SER A 50 -9.64 10.24 15.13
C SER A 50 -9.05 10.89 13.87
N LEU A 51 -8.38 10.11 13.00
CA LEU A 51 -7.82 10.61 11.76
C LEU A 51 -8.92 10.98 10.75
N ALA A 52 -9.93 10.12 10.59
CA ALA A 52 -11.06 10.41 9.72
C ALA A 52 -11.82 11.68 10.18
N SER A 53 -12.01 11.86 11.49
CA SER A 53 -12.68 13.05 12.04
C SER A 53 -11.84 14.32 11.87
N TYR A 54 -10.53 14.21 12.07
CA TYR A 54 -9.62 15.34 11.86
C TYR A 54 -9.70 15.88 10.42
N LEU A 55 -9.64 14.99 9.43
CA LEU A 55 -9.76 15.37 8.02
C LEU A 55 -11.16 15.88 7.68
N ALA A 56 -12.22 15.24 8.18
CA ALA A 56 -13.59 15.69 7.97
C ALA A 56 -13.83 17.12 8.48
N ILE A 57 -13.26 17.47 9.63
CA ILE A 57 -13.33 18.83 10.18
C ILE A 57 -12.52 19.80 9.31
N ALA A 58 -11.31 19.41 8.89
CA ALA A 58 -10.45 20.25 8.06
C ALA A 58 -11.09 20.59 6.69
N ASP A 59 -11.72 19.60 6.06
CA ASP A 59 -12.35 19.74 4.74
C ASP A 59 -13.82 20.22 4.82
N GLY A 60 -14.40 20.30 6.02
CA GLY A 60 -15.81 20.70 6.21
C GLY A 60 -16.82 19.69 5.66
N GLU A 61 -16.43 18.41 5.61
CA GLU A 61 -17.18 17.34 4.97
C GLU A 61 -17.72 16.33 6.00
N ALA A 62 -18.73 15.55 5.60
CA ALA A 62 -19.21 14.45 6.44
C ALA A 62 -18.12 13.37 6.56
N VAL A 63 -17.93 12.80 7.77
CA VAL A 63 -16.96 11.71 7.99
C VAL A 63 -17.16 10.53 7.03
N GLY A 64 -18.42 10.22 6.70
CA GLY A 64 -18.75 9.19 5.70
C GLY A 64 -18.23 9.52 4.31
N ARG A 65 -18.28 10.80 3.89
CA ARG A 65 -17.74 11.27 2.61
C ARG A 65 -16.23 11.12 2.57
N VAL A 66 -15.52 11.55 3.62
CA VAL A 66 -14.07 11.40 3.73
C VAL A 66 -13.67 9.93 3.64
N LYS A 67 -14.34 9.04 4.38
CA LYS A 67 -14.03 7.60 4.32
C LYS A 67 -14.26 7.00 2.93
N PHE A 68 -15.34 7.40 2.27
CA PHE A 68 -15.63 6.99 0.90
C PHE A 68 -14.52 7.43 -0.06
N GLU A 69 -14.16 8.71 -0.03
CA GLU A 69 -13.12 9.27 -0.88
C GLU A 69 -11.74 8.64 -0.63
N MET A 70 -11.35 8.44 0.64
CA MET A 70 -10.09 7.78 0.95
C MET A 70 -10.05 6.34 0.42
N THR A 71 -11.18 5.65 0.42
CA THR A 71 -11.30 4.28 -0.12
C THR A 71 -11.20 4.29 -1.66
N GLU A 72 -11.85 5.23 -2.34
CA GLU A 72 -11.74 5.36 -3.80
C GLU A 72 -10.31 5.66 -4.25
N ARG A 73 -9.61 6.55 -3.53
CA ARG A 73 -8.21 6.91 -3.79
C ARG A 73 -7.25 5.72 -3.67
N MET A 74 -7.63 4.62 -3.01
CA MET A 74 -6.76 3.43 -2.88
C MET A 74 -6.53 2.69 -4.20
N LEU A 75 -7.42 2.85 -5.20
CA LEU A 75 -7.29 2.16 -6.48
C LEU A 75 -5.97 2.51 -7.15
N GLN A 76 -5.68 3.81 -7.25
CA GLN A 76 -4.51 4.32 -7.94
C GLN A 76 -3.99 5.62 -7.29
N PRO A 77 -3.45 5.55 -6.06
CA PRO A 77 -3.08 6.75 -5.30
C PRO A 77 -1.89 7.50 -5.88
N CYS A 78 -1.07 6.84 -6.71
CA CYS A 78 0.13 7.41 -7.33
C CYS A 78 0.00 7.64 -8.85
N GLY A 79 -1.23 7.59 -9.39
CA GLY A 79 -1.45 7.67 -10.84
C GLY A 79 -1.05 6.38 -11.58
N PRO A 80 -1.06 6.38 -12.92
CA PRO A 80 -0.66 5.22 -13.71
C PRO A 80 0.80 4.82 -13.47
N PRO A 81 1.11 3.50 -13.51
CA PRO A 81 2.49 3.04 -13.41
C PRO A 81 3.34 3.63 -14.54
N PRO A 82 4.63 3.87 -14.30
CA PRO A 82 5.56 4.31 -15.35
C PRO A 82 5.57 3.28 -16.49
N ALA A 83 5.83 3.75 -17.71
CA ALA A 83 6.08 2.85 -18.82
C ALA A 83 7.26 1.92 -18.47
N LYS A 84 7.15 0.65 -18.84
CA LYS A 84 8.30 -0.26 -18.74
C LYS A 84 9.33 0.21 -19.76
N ASP A 85 10.55 0.45 -19.30
CA ASP A 85 11.68 0.56 -20.22
C ASP A 85 11.89 -0.84 -20.83
N ASP A 86 11.95 -0.93 -22.17
CA ASP A 86 12.28 -2.17 -22.90
C ASP A 86 13.72 -2.63 -22.60
#